data_AF-A0A2A6CQC6-F1
#
_entry.id   AF-A0A2A6CQC6-F1
#
_cell.length_a   1.000
_cell.length_b   1.000
_cell.length_c   1.000
_cell.angle_alpha   90.00
_cell.angle_beta   90.00
_cell.angle_gamma   90.00
#
_symmetry.space_group_name_H-M   'P 1'
#
loop_
_entity.id
_entity.type
_entity.pdbx_description
1 polymer ?
#
loop_
_entity_poly.entity_id
_entity_poly.type
_entity_poly.pdbx_seq_one_letter_code
_entity_poly.pdbx_strand_id
1 'polypeptide(L)'
;MCDNNSVHASQYDPFAFTFGFIVLVQVSTCGTGFNNCPKIHVRTRILLAKGTIGRFKLQCILLILFSPHIINIFCYLVMLSPKNELVVIFGIVYGNNNAVSYGLYGFGDITEIAPVLLFGYLVACPTILTVYVIFARQKLILILHEKIRLMSIKSSGIHASVIKVLTTHTALILVIYALLGGLAAAQIVFHVHSPDVEHAFYDVAIIPALANPVITLCFVRSYKTFVLY
;
A
#
# COMPACT_ATOMS: atom_id res chain seq x y z
N MET A 1 24.40 -19.32 -35.68
CA MET A 1 24.61 -17.86 -35.57
C MET A 1 23.23 -17.22 -35.46
N CYS A 2 22.62 -17.31 -34.27
CA CYS A 2 21.34 -16.68 -33.95
C CYS A 2 21.54 -16.01 -32.59
N ASP A 3 21.17 -14.74 -32.53
CA ASP A 3 21.54 -13.80 -31.48
C ASP A 3 21.08 -14.24 -30.09
N ASN A 4 22.04 -14.32 -29.17
CA ASN A 4 21.83 -14.29 -27.73
C ASN A 4 21.38 -12.88 -27.34
N ASN A 5 20.14 -12.51 -27.68
CA ASN A 5 19.48 -11.39 -27.04
C ASN A 5 19.00 -11.87 -25.66
N SER A 6 19.91 -11.79 -24.69
CA SER A 6 19.58 -11.82 -23.27
C SER A 6 18.72 -10.61 -22.97
N VAL A 7 17.41 -10.77 -23.15
CA VAL A 7 16.41 -9.85 -22.61
C VAL A 7 16.60 -9.87 -21.11
N HIS A 8 17.26 -8.83 -20.60
CA HIS A 8 17.25 -8.49 -19.18
C HIS A 8 15.79 -8.26 -18.80
N ALA A 9 15.12 -9.33 -18.36
CA ALA A 9 13.87 -9.22 -17.64
C ALA A 9 14.15 -8.26 -16.49
N SER A 10 13.57 -7.06 -16.56
CA SER A 10 13.62 -6.07 -15.49
C SER A 10 13.02 -6.75 -14.27
N GLN A 11 13.89 -7.27 -13.41
CA GLN A 11 13.54 -7.93 -12.16
C GLN A 11 12.95 -6.84 -11.27
N TYR A 12 11.64 -6.67 -11.38
CA TYR A 12 10.87 -5.83 -10.48
C TYR A 12 11.10 -6.39 -9.08
N ASP A 13 11.83 -5.66 -8.24
CA ASP A 13 12.06 -6.01 -6.85
C ASP A 13 10.87 -5.52 -6.02
N PRO A 14 9.90 -6.38 -5.64
CA PRO A 14 8.81 -6.01 -4.75
C PRO A 14 9.31 -5.53 -3.38
N PHE A 15 10.56 -5.85 -3.04
CA PHE A 15 11.29 -5.33 -1.89
C PHE A 15 11.46 -3.82 -1.93
N ALA A 16 11.84 -3.22 -3.06
CA ALA A 16 12.08 -1.78 -3.17
C ALA A 16 10.82 -0.96 -2.87
N PHE A 17 9.64 -1.49 -3.21
CA PHE A 17 8.36 -0.81 -3.05
C PHE A 17 7.87 -0.79 -1.59
N THR A 18 8.03 -1.92 -0.87
CA THR A 18 7.64 -1.99 0.55
C THR A 18 8.66 -1.32 1.45
N PHE A 19 9.96 -1.42 1.12
CA PHE A 19 11.01 -0.67 1.80
C PHE A 19 10.83 0.84 1.61
N GLY A 20 10.42 1.29 0.42
CA GLY A 20 10.09 2.70 0.17
C GLY A 20 8.98 3.23 1.07
N PHE A 21 7.92 2.46 1.32
CA PHE A 21 6.80 2.87 2.17
C PHE A 21 7.16 2.86 3.66
N ILE A 22 7.94 1.87 4.11
CA ILE A 22 8.47 1.81 5.47
C ILE A 22 9.46 2.95 5.71
N VAL A 23 10.36 3.22 4.75
CA VAL A 23 11.31 4.34 4.80
C VAL A 23 10.56 5.68 4.76
N LEU A 24 9.45 5.83 4.04
CA LEU A 24 8.65 7.07 4.08
C LEU A 24 7.98 7.29 5.45
N VAL A 25 7.52 6.22 6.09
CA VAL A 25 6.98 6.25 7.47
C VAL A 25 8.11 6.49 8.49
N GLN A 26 9.32 6.00 8.22
CA GLN A 26 10.48 6.10 9.11
C GLN A 26 11.23 7.43 8.93
N VAL A 27 11.27 8.03 7.74
CA VAL A 27 11.78 9.39 7.48
C VAL A 27 10.86 10.45 8.09
N SER A 28 9.57 10.14 8.25
CA SER A 28 8.64 10.97 9.04
C SER A 28 8.91 10.91 10.55
N THR A 29 9.64 9.90 11.04
CA THR A 29 9.98 9.73 12.47
C THR A 29 11.45 9.94 12.81
N CYS A 30 12.37 9.83 11.84
CA CYS A 30 13.80 10.06 12.02
C CYS A 30 14.13 11.53 11.69
N GLY A 31 13.81 12.41 12.63
CA GLY A 31 14.25 13.80 12.61
C GLY A 31 15.68 13.94 13.12
N THR A 32 16.59 14.38 12.25
CA THR A 32 17.84 15.05 12.67
C THR A 32 18.28 16.21 11.76
N GLY A 33 17.56 16.53 10.66
CA GLY A 33 18.05 17.52 9.67
C GLY A 33 17.22 18.79 9.42
N PHE A 34 16.02 18.95 9.98
CA PHE A 34 15.10 20.06 9.63
C PHE A 34 14.83 21.02 10.80
N ASN A 35 15.87 21.70 11.28
CA ASN A 35 15.76 22.60 12.46
C ASN A 35 15.11 23.97 12.16
N ASN A 36 14.87 24.33 10.89
CA ASN A 36 14.40 25.67 10.53
C ASN A 36 12.93 25.74 10.09
N CYS A 37 12.14 24.66 10.24
CA CYS A 37 10.71 24.69 9.89
C CYS A 37 9.82 24.84 11.14
N PRO A 38 9.22 26.02 11.41
CA PRO A 38 8.43 26.26 12.63
C PRO A 38 7.20 25.34 12.77
N LYS A 39 6.73 24.71 11.69
CA LYS A 39 5.61 23.75 11.71
C LYS A 39 6.00 22.38 12.29
N ILE A 40 7.25 21.95 12.14
CA ILE A 40 7.71 20.66 12.69
C ILE A 40 7.82 20.76 14.20
N HIS A 41 8.31 21.90 14.71
CA HIS A 41 8.51 22.14 16.13
C HIS A 41 7.22 21.98 16.97
N VAL A 42 6.06 22.42 16.45
CA VAL A 42 4.76 22.27 17.13
C VAL A 42 4.30 20.81 17.16
N ARG A 43 4.54 20.04 16.09
CA ARG A 43 4.15 18.64 16.00
C ARG A 43 4.96 17.75 16.95
N THR A 44 6.26 18.04 17.09
CA THR A 44 7.14 17.36 18.05
C THR A 44 6.73 17.65 19.49
N ARG A 45 6.30 18.89 19.81
CA ARG A 45 5.79 19.25 21.15
C ARG A 45 4.51 18.49 21.51
N ILE A 46 3.58 18.31 20.58
CA ILE A 46 2.35 17.53 20.82
C ILE A 46 2.68 16.05 21.06
N LEU A 47 3.66 15.50 20.34
CA LEU A 47 4.13 14.12 20.55
C LEU A 47 4.96 13.94 21.84
N LEU A 48 5.63 14.98 22.32
CA LEU A 48 6.28 15.01 23.64
C LEU A 48 5.25 15.10 24.78
N ALA A 49 4.17 15.86 24.59
CA ALA A 49 3.13 16.04 25.59
C ALA A 49 2.33 14.76 25.90
N LYS A 50 2.25 13.80 24.98
CA LYS A 50 1.51 12.52 25.17
C LYS A 50 2.23 11.50 26.06
N GLY A 51 3.43 11.80 26.55
CA GLY A 51 4.22 10.91 27.40
C GLY A 51 4.79 9.69 26.66
N THR A 52 5.65 8.93 27.33
CA THR A 52 6.32 7.73 26.79
C THR A 52 5.32 6.61 26.45
N ILE A 53 4.28 6.45 27.27
CA ILE A 53 3.24 5.42 27.11
C ILE A 53 2.46 5.62 25.81
N GLY A 54 2.12 6.86 25.45
CA GLY A 54 1.36 7.16 24.24
C GLY A 54 2.15 6.83 22.96
N ARG A 55 3.47 7.03 22.99
CA ARG A 55 4.37 6.70 21.87
C ARG A 55 4.50 5.21 21.66
N PHE A 56 4.71 4.47 22.75
CA PHE A 56 4.80 3.01 22.70
C PHE A 56 3.52 2.38 22.14
N LYS A 57 2.34 2.83 22.60
CA LYS A 57 1.06 2.38 22.05
C LYS A 57 0.93 2.62 20.55
N LEU A 58 1.32 3.80 20.06
CA LEU A 58 1.26 4.11 18.64
C LEU A 58 2.21 3.23 17.81
N GLN A 59 3.42 2.99 18.32
CA GLN A 59 4.40 2.10 17.67
C GLN A 59 3.91 0.65 17.62
N CYS A 60 3.33 0.13 18.71
CA CYS A 60 2.73 -1.20 18.71
C CYS A 60 1.60 -1.33 17.67
N ILE A 61 0.71 -0.32 17.56
CA ILE A 61 -0.36 -0.32 16.55
C ILE A 61 0.24 -0.36 15.14
N LEU A 62 1.28 0.42 14.87
CA LEU A 62 1.95 0.41 13.57
C LEU A 62 2.61 -0.94 13.27
N LEU A 63 3.29 -1.55 14.25
CA LEU A 63 3.90 -2.88 14.08
C LEU A 63 2.85 -3.96 13.81
N ILE A 64 1.73 -3.93 14.55
CA ILE A 64 0.60 -4.84 14.33
C ILE A 64 0.00 -4.63 12.93
N LEU A 65 -0.10 -3.38 12.49
CA LEU A 65 -0.60 -3.03 11.16
C LEU A 65 0.34 -3.47 10.03
N PHE A 66 1.65 -3.47 10.27
CA PHE A 66 2.67 -3.88 9.29
C PHE A 66 2.96 -5.38 9.28
N SER A 67 2.68 -6.09 10.37
CA SER A 67 2.93 -7.53 10.50
C SER A 67 2.38 -8.36 9.31
N PRO A 68 1.12 -8.15 8.84
CA PRO A 68 0.58 -8.90 7.70
C PRO A 68 1.40 -8.72 6.42
N HIS A 69 1.97 -7.53 6.20
CA HIS A 69 2.80 -7.27 5.03
C HIS A 69 4.13 -8.02 5.08
N ILE A 70 4.75 -8.13 6.26
CA ILE A 70 5.99 -8.89 6.43
C ILE A 70 5.75 -10.37 6.16
N ILE A 71 4.65 -10.91 6.70
CA ILE A 71 4.24 -12.31 6.44
C ILE A 71 4.01 -12.51 4.95
N ASN A 72 3.33 -11.58 4.26
CA ASN A 72 3.08 -11.69 2.83
C ASN A 72 4.38 -11.69 2.02
N ILE A 73 5.33 -10.81 2.33
CA ILE A 73 6.63 -10.77 1.67
C ILE A 73 7.39 -12.08 1.89
N PHE A 74 7.36 -12.61 3.11
CA PHE A 74 8.00 -13.88 3.43
C PHE A 74 7.34 -15.05 2.69
N CYS A 75 6.01 -15.13 2.66
CA CYS A 75 5.28 -16.13 1.89
C CYS A 75 5.58 -16.02 0.39
N TYR A 76 5.60 -14.81 -0.16
CA TYR A 76 5.99 -14.57 -1.55
C TYR A 76 7.40 -15.10 -1.82
N LEU A 77 8.37 -14.82 -0.94
CA LEU A 77 9.73 -15.32 -1.06
C LEU A 77 9.81 -16.86 -1.04
N VAL A 78 9.05 -17.50 -0.16
CA VAL A 78 9.02 -18.97 -0.05
C VAL A 78 8.34 -19.62 -1.26
N MET A 79 7.35 -18.92 -1.85
CA MET A 79 6.61 -19.37 -3.04
C MET A 79 7.32 -19.04 -4.36
N LEU A 80 8.53 -18.48 -4.32
CA LEU A 80 9.37 -18.32 -5.52
C LEU A 80 9.88 -19.70 -5.96
N SER A 81 9.06 -20.41 -6.73
CA SER A 81 9.47 -21.64 -7.40
C SER A 81 10.58 -21.37 -8.42
N PRO A 82 11.58 -22.26 -8.54
CA PRO A 82 12.64 -22.10 -9.53
C PRO A 82 12.04 -22.11 -10.94
N LYS A 83 12.47 -21.14 -11.77
CA LYS A 83 11.95 -20.93 -13.14
C LYS A 83 11.88 -22.21 -13.98
N ASN A 84 12.86 -23.11 -13.80
CA ASN A 84 12.99 -24.34 -14.57
C ASN A 84 11.79 -25.28 -14.38
N GLU A 85 11.24 -25.36 -13.16
CA GLU A 85 10.06 -26.19 -12.85
C GLU A 85 8.79 -25.55 -13.40
N LEU A 86 8.70 -24.21 -13.30
CA LEU A 86 7.55 -23.45 -13.76
C LEU A 86 7.37 -23.53 -15.29
N VAL A 87 8.47 -23.53 -16.05
CA VAL A 87 8.41 -23.64 -17.53
C VAL A 87 7.78 -24.95 -17.98
N VAL A 88 8.05 -26.06 -17.29
CA VAL A 88 7.50 -27.38 -17.64
C VAL A 88 5.98 -27.40 -17.41
N ILE A 89 5.53 -26.94 -16.25
CA ILE A 89 4.09 -26.90 -15.91
C ILE A 89 3.35 -25.94 -16.85
N PHE A 90 3.93 -24.77 -17.11
CA PHE A 90 3.29 -23.78 -17.99
C PHE A 90 3.19 -24.25 -19.44
N GLY A 91 4.20 -24.98 -19.93
CA GLY A 91 4.16 -25.59 -21.26
C GLY A 91 3.06 -26.65 -21.42
N ILE A 92 2.69 -27.33 -20.34
CA ILE A 92 1.56 -28.29 -20.31
C ILE A 92 0.21 -27.55 -20.36
N VAL A 93 0.07 -26.46 -19.60
CA VAL A 93 -1.22 -25.74 -19.47
C VAL A 93 -1.50 -24.82 -20.68
N TYR A 94 -0.49 -24.07 -21.13
CA TYR A 94 -0.64 -23.01 -22.14
C TYR A 94 -0.05 -23.36 -23.50
N GLY A 95 0.51 -24.57 -23.66
CA GLY A 95 1.13 -25.04 -24.89
C GLY A 95 2.64 -24.75 -24.96
N ASN A 96 3.34 -25.62 -25.70
CA ASN A 96 4.80 -25.57 -25.84
C ASN A 96 5.23 -24.26 -26.54
N ASN A 97 6.28 -23.60 -26.04
CA ASN A 97 6.86 -22.31 -26.49
C ASN A 97 6.24 -21.00 -25.96
N ASN A 98 5.09 -21.01 -25.29
CA ASN A 98 4.52 -19.77 -24.74
C ASN A 98 5.24 -19.27 -23.49
N ALA A 99 5.96 -20.13 -22.77
CA ALA A 99 6.66 -19.81 -21.51
C ALA A 99 7.84 -18.83 -21.65
N VAL A 100 8.34 -18.57 -22.87
CA VAL A 100 9.52 -17.69 -23.08
C VAL A 100 9.13 -16.21 -23.01
N SER A 101 7.87 -15.87 -23.29
CA SER A 101 7.41 -14.48 -23.41
C SER A 101 6.80 -13.91 -22.14
N TYR A 102 6.46 -14.73 -21.14
CA TYR A 102 5.74 -14.30 -19.94
C TYR A 102 6.60 -14.46 -18.68
N GLY A 103 6.54 -13.46 -17.80
CA GLY A 103 7.13 -13.52 -16.47
C GLY A 103 6.39 -14.58 -15.65
N LEU A 104 7.04 -15.73 -15.46
CA LEU A 104 6.51 -16.85 -14.70
C LEU A 104 6.64 -16.56 -13.20
N TYR A 105 5.59 -15.97 -12.62
CA TYR A 105 5.44 -15.82 -11.18
C TYR A 105 4.69 -17.07 -10.64
N GLY A 106 5.11 -17.60 -9.49
CA GLY A 106 4.67 -18.88 -8.93
C GLY A 106 3.18 -19.20 -9.11
N PHE A 107 2.87 -20.40 -9.62
CA PHE A 107 1.50 -20.91 -9.70
C PHE A 107 1.13 -21.51 -8.35
N GLY A 108 0.29 -20.84 -7.56
CA GLY A 108 -0.27 -21.41 -6.34
C GLY A 108 -1.51 -22.24 -6.68
N ASP A 109 -1.48 -23.55 -6.45
CA ASP A 109 -2.67 -24.38 -6.61
C ASP A 109 -3.72 -24.02 -5.55
N ILE A 110 -4.78 -23.34 -5.97
CA ILE A 110 -5.88 -22.88 -5.11
C ILE A 110 -6.69 -24.03 -4.49
N THR A 111 -6.46 -25.28 -4.91
CA THR A 111 -7.10 -26.45 -4.28
C THR A 111 -6.42 -26.84 -2.98
N GLU A 112 -5.18 -26.42 -2.75
CA GLU A 112 -4.48 -26.68 -1.51
C GLU A 112 -4.98 -25.79 -0.36
N ILE A 113 -5.05 -26.35 0.85
CA ILE A 113 -5.55 -25.63 2.04
C ILE A 113 -4.64 -24.45 2.40
N ALA A 114 -3.33 -24.60 2.22
CA ALA A 114 -2.34 -23.57 2.56
C ALA A 114 -2.53 -22.26 1.78
N PRO A 115 -2.58 -22.25 0.44
CA PRO A 115 -2.84 -21.03 -0.33
C PRO A 115 -4.23 -20.47 -0.06
N VAL A 116 -5.27 -21.30 0.10
CA VAL A 116 -6.62 -20.80 0.46
C VAL A 116 -6.59 -20.05 1.80
N LEU A 117 -5.92 -20.59 2.81
CA LEU A 117 -5.80 -19.95 4.12
C LEU A 117 -4.97 -18.66 4.04
N LEU A 118 -3.89 -18.66 3.24
CA LEU A 118 -3.09 -17.47 2.99
C LEU A 118 -3.90 -16.38 2.27
N PHE A 119 -4.59 -16.70 1.19
CA PHE A 119 -5.48 -15.78 0.47
C PHE A 119 -6.60 -15.27 1.38
N GLY A 120 -7.23 -16.16 2.15
CA GLY A 120 -8.24 -15.79 3.13
C GLY A 120 -7.72 -14.79 4.16
N TYR A 121 -6.52 -15.02 4.70
CA TYR A 121 -5.85 -14.09 5.61
C TYR A 121 -5.54 -12.75 4.92
N LEU A 122 -5.00 -12.79 3.70
CA LEU A 122 -4.63 -11.63 2.90
C LEU A 122 -5.85 -10.78 2.49
N VAL A 123 -7.04 -11.35 2.37
CA VAL A 123 -8.27 -10.59 2.08
C VAL A 123 -8.93 -10.13 3.38
N ALA A 124 -9.06 -11.00 4.38
CA ALA A 124 -9.77 -10.70 5.61
C ALA A 124 -9.07 -9.61 6.44
N CYS A 125 -7.74 -9.70 6.60
CA CYS A 125 -6.98 -8.76 7.42
C CYS A 125 -7.09 -7.30 6.92
N PRO A 126 -6.77 -6.96 5.65
CA PRO A 126 -6.92 -5.59 5.17
C PRO A 126 -8.38 -5.13 5.14
N THR A 127 -9.35 -6.03 4.94
CA THR A 127 -10.77 -5.67 5.00
C THR A 127 -11.16 -5.20 6.41
N ILE A 128 -10.81 -5.97 7.44
CA ILE A 128 -11.06 -5.61 8.84
C ILE A 128 -10.36 -4.29 9.19
N LEU A 129 -9.09 -4.14 8.79
CA LEU A 129 -8.32 -2.91 9.02
C LEU A 129 -8.95 -1.71 8.31
N THR A 130 -9.44 -1.88 7.08
CA THR A 130 -10.08 -0.81 6.31
C THR A 130 -11.38 -0.35 6.99
N VAL A 131 -12.22 -1.29 7.42
CA VAL A 131 -13.45 -0.96 8.18
C VAL A 131 -13.10 -0.22 9.48
N TYR A 132 -12.11 -0.70 10.23
CA TYR A 132 -11.64 -0.04 11.44
C TYR A 132 -11.15 1.39 11.16
N VAL A 133 -10.35 1.58 10.11
CA VAL A 133 -9.83 2.90 9.70
C VAL A 133 -10.97 3.84 9.31
N ILE A 134 -11.99 3.37 8.58
CA ILE A 134 -13.17 4.17 8.23
C ILE A 134 -13.91 4.61 9.50
N PHE A 135 -14.17 3.68 10.42
CA PHE A 135 -14.87 3.99 11.67
C PHE A 135 -14.09 4.98 12.54
N ALA A 136 -12.79 4.74 12.74
CA ALA A 136 -11.91 5.63 13.49
C ALA A 136 -11.88 7.04 12.89
N ARG A 137 -11.94 7.16 11.55
CA ARG A 137 -11.98 8.44 10.84
C ARG A 137 -13.30 9.17 11.00
N GLN A 138 -14.43 8.49 10.90
CA GLN A 138 -15.74 9.11 11.16
C GLN A 138 -15.78 9.71 12.56
N LYS A 139 -15.31 8.95 13.57
CA LYS A 139 -15.18 9.44 14.94
C LYS A 139 -14.25 10.65 15.05
N LEU A 140 -13.11 10.62 14.36
CA LEU A 140 -12.15 11.74 14.36
C LEU A 140 -12.73 13.00 13.70
N ILE A 141 -13.47 12.86 12.61
CA ILE A 141 -14.14 13.98 11.92
C ILE A 141 -15.18 14.60 12.85
N LEU A 142 -15.99 13.79 13.55
CA LEU A 142 -16.98 14.30 14.50
C LEU A 142 -16.33 15.10 15.63
N ILE A 143 -15.29 14.55 16.27
CA ILE A 143 -14.54 15.24 17.34
C ILE A 143 -13.89 16.51 16.81
N LEU A 144 -13.30 16.46 15.62
CA LEU A 144 -12.61 17.61 15.04
C LEU A 144 -13.59 18.71 14.64
N HIS A 145 -14.79 18.36 14.16
CA HIS A 145 -15.84 19.32 13.83
C HIS A 145 -16.32 20.09 15.06
N GLU A 146 -16.50 19.41 16.19
CA GLU A 146 -16.83 20.04 17.47
C GLU A 146 -15.72 21.01 17.91
N LYS A 147 -14.45 20.59 17.81
CA LYS A 147 -13.30 21.43 18.19
C LYS A 147 -13.03 22.58 17.24
N ILE A 148 -13.34 22.45 15.95
CA ILE A 148 -13.15 23.51 14.94
C ILE A 148 -13.91 24.78 15.30
N ARG A 149 -15.10 24.66 15.92
CA ARG A 149 -15.89 25.82 16.37
C ARG A 149 -15.19 26.67 17.43
N LEU A 150 -14.26 26.08 18.17
CA LEU A 150 -13.49 26.76 19.22
C LEU A 150 -12.11 27.25 18.74
N MET A 151 -11.73 26.95 17.50
CA MET A 151 -10.40 27.27 16.96
C MET A 151 -10.39 28.60 16.20
N SER A 152 -9.24 29.29 16.25
CA SER A 152 -8.96 30.45 15.41
C SER A 152 -9.15 30.13 13.92
N ILE A 153 -9.65 31.12 13.17
CA ILE A 153 -9.94 31.06 11.72
C ILE A 153 -8.74 30.50 10.93
N LYS A 154 -7.50 30.88 11.31
CA LYS A 154 -6.26 30.39 10.67
C LYS A 154 -6.02 28.89 10.88
N SER A 155 -6.31 28.38 12.08
CA SER A 155 -6.16 26.96 12.44
C SER A 155 -7.22 26.10 11.76
N SER A 156 -8.47 26.59 11.75
CA SER A 156 -9.62 25.90 11.15
C SER A 156 -9.38 25.56 9.67
N GLY A 157 -8.81 26.49 8.89
CA GLY A 157 -8.48 26.24 7.48
C GLY A 157 -7.47 25.11 7.27
N ILE A 158 -6.48 24.96 8.17
CA ILE A 158 -5.50 23.88 8.10
C ILE A 158 -6.17 22.54 8.42
N HIS A 159 -6.95 22.47 9.50
CA HIS A 159 -7.67 21.25 9.87
C HIS A 159 -8.66 20.80 8.79
N ALA A 160 -9.38 21.73 8.18
CA ALA A 160 -10.29 21.43 7.06
C ALA A 160 -9.53 20.81 5.86
N SER A 161 -8.35 21.34 5.53
CA SER A 161 -7.53 20.76 4.44
C SER A 161 -7.02 19.36 4.78
N VAL A 162 -6.62 19.11 6.04
CA VAL A 162 -6.17 17.79 6.50
C VAL A 162 -7.31 16.76 6.44
N ILE A 163 -8.53 17.14 6.85
CA ILE A 163 -9.70 16.26 6.74
C ILE A 163 -9.92 15.87 5.28
N LYS A 164 -9.90 16.84 4.35
CA LYS A 164 -10.09 16.56 2.91
C LYS A 164 -9.06 15.55 2.39
N VAL A 165 -7.77 15.78 2.67
CA VAL A 165 -6.68 14.86 2.29
C VAL A 165 -6.96 13.46 2.83
N LEU A 166 -7.25 13.36 4.13
CA LEU A 166 -7.50 12.08 4.78
C LEU A 166 -8.69 11.35 4.14
N THR A 167 -9.79 12.04 3.87
CA THR A 167 -10.98 11.46 3.25
C THR A 167 -10.68 10.98 1.83
N THR A 168 -9.95 11.76 1.04
CA THR A 168 -9.55 11.38 -0.33
C THR A 168 -8.65 10.13 -0.33
N HIS A 169 -7.69 10.03 0.58
CA HIS A 169 -6.86 8.82 0.74
C HIS A 169 -7.71 7.58 1.04
N THR A 170 -8.69 7.70 1.93
CA THR A 170 -9.57 6.57 2.26
C THR A 170 -10.46 6.17 1.08
N ALA A 171 -11.01 7.15 0.35
CA ALA A 171 -11.79 6.88 -0.85
C ALA A 171 -10.95 6.16 -1.93
N LEU A 172 -9.71 6.60 -2.14
CA LEU A 172 -8.78 5.96 -3.06
C LEU A 172 -8.52 4.49 -2.68
N ILE A 173 -8.22 4.23 -1.41
CA ILE A 173 -8.00 2.87 -0.91
C ILE A 173 -9.23 1.98 -1.13
N LEU A 174 -10.43 2.51 -0.89
CA LEU A 174 -11.68 1.77 -1.12
C LEU A 174 -11.86 1.40 -2.61
N VAL A 175 -11.59 2.33 -3.52
CA VAL A 175 -11.64 2.09 -4.96
C VAL A 175 -10.65 1.00 -5.37
N ILE A 176 -9.42 1.06 -4.87
CA ILE A 176 -8.38 0.06 -5.16
C ILE A 176 -8.81 -1.32 -4.67
N TYR A 177 -9.34 -1.45 -3.45
CA TYR A 177 -9.82 -2.73 -2.96
C TYR A 177 -11.02 -3.25 -3.76
N ALA A 178 -11.93 -2.38 -4.20
CA ALA A 178 -13.03 -2.79 -5.06
C ALA A 178 -12.53 -3.33 -6.41
N LEU A 179 -11.52 -2.68 -7.01
CA LEU A 179 -10.90 -3.13 -8.25
C LEU A 179 -10.16 -4.46 -8.07
N LEU A 180 -9.29 -4.58 -7.06
CA LEU A 180 -8.57 -5.83 -6.76
C LEU A 180 -9.54 -6.98 -6.42
N GLY A 181 -10.58 -6.70 -5.64
CA GLY A 181 -11.61 -7.68 -5.31
C GLY A 181 -12.42 -8.11 -6.55
N GLY A 182 -12.71 -7.17 -7.45
CA GLY A 182 -13.37 -7.47 -8.73
C GLY A 182 -12.52 -8.34 -9.65
N LEU A 183 -11.22 -8.03 -9.78
CA LEU A 183 -10.27 -8.85 -10.53
C LEU A 183 -10.11 -10.25 -9.91
N ALA A 184 -10.07 -10.34 -8.57
CA ALA A 184 -9.96 -11.63 -7.88
C ALA A 184 -11.22 -12.48 -8.05
N ALA A 185 -12.40 -11.86 -7.93
CA ALA A 185 -13.66 -12.51 -8.23
C ALA A 185 -13.72 -12.98 -9.69
N ALA A 186 -13.20 -12.19 -10.64
CA ALA A 186 -13.14 -12.58 -12.04
C ALA A 186 -12.30 -13.86 -12.26
N GLN A 187 -11.12 -13.94 -11.63
CA GLN A 187 -10.25 -15.12 -11.70
C GLN A 187 -10.87 -16.35 -11.03
N ILE A 188 -11.45 -16.20 -9.83
CA ILE A 188 -11.99 -17.31 -9.05
C ILE A 188 -13.30 -17.84 -9.66
N VAL A 189 -14.22 -16.97 -10.04
CA VAL A 189 -15.59 -17.35 -10.47
C VAL A 189 -15.62 -17.76 -11.93
N PHE A 190 -14.92 -17.03 -12.81
CA PHE A 190 -14.95 -17.30 -14.25
C PHE A 190 -13.78 -18.15 -14.73
N HIS A 191 -12.86 -18.53 -13.83
CA HIS A 191 -11.65 -19.27 -14.14
C HIS A 191 -10.78 -18.61 -15.23
N VAL A 192 -10.92 -17.30 -15.44
CA VAL A 192 -10.15 -16.56 -16.44
C VAL A 192 -8.74 -16.32 -15.91
N HIS A 193 -7.82 -17.20 -16.29
CA HIS A 193 -6.39 -17.05 -16.02
C HIS A 193 -5.73 -16.53 -17.30
N SER A 194 -5.52 -15.21 -17.34
CA SER A 194 -4.79 -14.54 -18.42
C SER A 194 -3.67 -13.70 -17.81
N PRO A 195 -2.47 -13.66 -18.43
CA PRO A 195 -1.38 -12.80 -17.99
C PRO A 195 -1.78 -11.32 -17.95
N ASP A 196 -2.73 -10.90 -18.79
CA ASP A 196 -3.23 -9.52 -18.78
C ASP A 196 -3.95 -9.17 -17.47
N VAL A 197 -4.69 -10.13 -16.90
CA VAL A 197 -5.41 -9.95 -15.64
C VAL A 197 -4.42 -9.88 -14.48
N GLU A 198 -3.41 -10.76 -14.49
CA GLU A 198 -2.33 -10.72 -13.49
C GLU A 198 -1.58 -9.40 -13.54
N HIS A 199 -1.23 -8.91 -14.73
CA HIS A 199 -0.58 -7.61 -14.88
C HIS A 199 -1.44 -6.47 -14.34
N ALA A 200 -2.75 -6.51 -14.58
CA ALA A 200 -3.69 -5.53 -14.04
C ALA A 200 -3.71 -5.49 -12.49
N PHE A 201 -3.49 -6.62 -11.80
CA PHE A 201 -3.35 -6.61 -10.34
C PHE A 201 -2.14 -5.78 -9.89
N TYR A 202 -1.00 -5.97 -10.55
CA TYR A 202 0.23 -5.24 -10.22
C TYR A 202 0.07 -3.75 -10.50
N ASP A 203 -0.51 -3.39 -11.64
CA ASP A 203 -0.79 -1.99 -11.99
C ASP A 203 -1.68 -1.31 -10.94
N VAL A 204 -2.78 -1.97 -10.56
CA VAL A 204 -3.71 -1.44 -9.55
C VAL A 204 -3.04 -1.32 -8.17
N ALA A 205 -2.14 -2.25 -7.82
CA ALA A 205 -1.40 -2.21 -6.56
C ALA A 205 -0.37 -1.06 -6.49
N ILE A 206 0.14 -0.60 -7.63
CA ILE A 206 1.11 0.52 -7.73
C ILE A 206 0.43 1.88 -7.57
N ILE A 207 -0.82 2.02 -8.03
CA ILE A 207 -1.60 3.28 -7.98
C ILE A 207 -1.53 3.99 -6.62
N PRO A 208 -1.80 3.35 -5.46
CA PRO A 208 -1.79 4.06 -4.18
C PRO A 208 -0.43 4.67 -3.84
N ALA A 209 0.68 4.02 -4.19
CA ALA A 209 2.01 4.58 -3.91
C ALA A 209 2.30 5.85 -4.74
N LEU A 210 1.78 5.91 -5.97
CA LEU A 210 1.89 7.08 -6.84
C LEU A 210 0.89 8.18 -6.48
N ALA A 211 -0.36 7.82 -6.21
CA ALA A 211 -1.44 8.76 -5.95
C ALA A 211 -1.30 9.42 -4.57
N ASN A 212 -0.78 8.73 -3.55
CA ASN A 212 -0.66 9.26 -2.21
C ASN A 212 0.16 10.57 -2.11
N PRO A 213 1.38 10.66 -2.68
CA PRO A 213 2.15 11.91 -2.69
C PRO A 213 1.47 12.99 -3.53
N VAL A 214 0.89 12.65 -4.69
CA VAL A 214 0.19 13.60 -5.58
C VAL A 214 -1.01 14.23 -4.88
N ILE A 215 -1.87 13.44 -4.25
CA ILE A 215 -3.02 13.93 -3.47
C ILE A 215 -2.54 14.86 -2.35
N THR A 216 -1.47 14.47 -1.65
CA THR A 216 -0.91 15.29 -0.57
C THR A 216 -0.41 16.64 -1.09
N LEU A 217 0.27 16.68 -2.23
CA LEU A 217 0.72 17.93 -2.87
C LEU A 217 -0.46 18.78 -3.36
N CYS A 218 -1.51 18.17 -3.93
CA CYS A 218 -2.67 18.89 -4.47
C CYS A 218 -3.50 19.61 -3.39
N PHE A 219 -3.62 19.03 -2.18
CA PHE A 219 -4.53 19.54 -1.15
C PHE A 219 -3.84 20.34 -0.05
N VAL A 220 -2.54 20.13 0.19
CA VAL A 220 -1.82 20.90 1.20
C VAL A 220 -1.40 22.24 0.59
N ARG A 221 -2.24 23.27 0.84
CA ARG A 221 -2.10 24.64 0.33
C ARG A 221 -0.69 25.23 0.51
N SER A 222 0.01 24.86 1.58
CA SER A 222 1.38 25.32 1.83
C SER A 222 2.40 24.81 0.81
N TYR A 223 2.21 23.63 0.22
CA TYR A 223 3.11 23.13 -0.83
C TYR A 223 2.81 23.79 -2.18
N LYS A 224 1.55 24.05 -2.50
CA LYS A 224 1.17 24.76 -3.73
C LYS A 224 1.84 26.12 -3.85
N THR A 225 1.91 26.88 -2.77
CA THR A 225 2.57 28.20 -2.78
C THR A 225 4.09 28.10 -2.90
N PHE A 226 4.70 27.01 -2.44
CA PHE A 226 6.15 26.80 -2.52
C PHE A 226 6.62 26.28 -3.89
N VAL A 227 5.78 25.54 -4.61
CA VAL A 227 6.14 24.99 -5.93
C VAL A 227 5.91 26.00 -7.06
N LEU A 228 4.98 26.94 -6.88
CA LEU A 228 4.62 27.95 -7.88
C LEU A 228 5.45 29.25 -7.78
N TYR A 229 6.31 29.38 -6.77
CA TYR A 229 7.24 30.49 -6.57
C TYR A 229 8.67 29.96 -6.60
#